data_AF-A0A354PEV6-F1
#
_entry.id   AF-A0A354PEV6-F1
#
_cell.length_a   1.000
_cell.length_b   1.000
_cell.length_c   1.000
_cell.angle_alpha   90.00
_cell.angle_beta   90.00
_cell.angle_gamma   90.00
#
_symmetry.space_group_name_H-M   'P 1'
#
loop_
_entity.id
_entity.type
_entity.pdbx_description
1 polymer ?
#
loop_
_entity_poly.entity_id
_entity_poly.type
_entity_poly.pdbx_seq_one_letter_code
_entity_poly.pdbx_strand_id
1 'polypeptide(L)' 'RDWRYPVVFNVTTGESKFDNYEGRWGKQERLNEFLQAYAIEATKIEARRKGYSVFEHPLADGSVKLTVNVGGAA' A
#
# COMPACT_ATOMS: atom_id res chain seq x y z
N ARG A 1 16.25 -6.36 0.12
CA ARG A 1 17.23 -6.37 -1.00
C ARG A 1 17.36 -7.81 -1.54
N ASP A 2 16.31 -8.62 -1.45
CA ASP A 2 16.42 -10.10 -1.44
C ASP A 2 15.48 -10.75 -2.46
N TRP A 3 15.12 -9.98 -3.50
CA TRP A 3 14.34 -10.49 -4.63
C TRP A 3 15.30 -10.85 -5.75
N ARG A 4 15.24 -12.10 -6.21
CA ARG A 4 16.08 -12.61 -7.32
C ARG A 4 15.62 -12.07 -8.66
N TYR A 5 14.31 -11.94 -8.83
CA TYR A 5 13.68 -11.37 -10.01
C TYR A 5 12.93 -10.10 -9.63
N PRO A 6 12.87 -9.10 -10.53
CA PRO A 6 12.18 -7.86 -10.24
C PRO A 6 10.68 -8.09 -10.09
N VAL A 7 10.06 -7.33 -9.20
CA VAL A 7 8.61 -7.11 -9.20
C VAL A 7 8.33 -6.00 -10.21
N VAL A 8 7.47 -6.26 -11.20
CA VAL A 8 7.13 -5.29 -12.25
C VAL A 8 5.68 -4.85 -12.05
N PHE A 9 5.45 -3.53 -12.04
CA PHE A 9 4.11 -2.95 -11.92
C PHE A 9 3.65 -2.37 -13.25
N ASN A 10 2.44 -2.72 -13.66
CA ASN A 10 1.74 -2.02 -14.73
C ASN A 10 1.15 -0.73 -14.14
N VAL A 11 1.69 0.42 -14.54
CA VAL A 11 1.29 1.74 -14.00
C VAL A 11 -0.11 2.18 -14.41
N THR A 12 -0.68 1.58 -15.47
CA THR A 12 -2.03 1.89 -15.95
C THR A 12 -3.08 1.08 -15.20
N THR A 13 -2.83 -0.21 -14.95
CA THR A 13 -3.81 -1.11 -14.32
C THR A 13 -3.58 -1.31 -12.83
N GLY A 14 -2.38 -1.02 -12.33
CA GLY A 14 -1.96 -1.35 -10.96
C GLY A 14 -1.58 -2.82 -10.76
N GLU A 15 -1.62 -3.66 -11.80
CA GLU A 15 -1.27 -5.07 -11.71
C GLU A 15 0.23 -5.24 -11.43
N SER A 16 0.57 -6.14 -10.50
CA SER A 16 1.95 -6.55 -10.26
C SER A 16 2.22 -7.92 -10.87
N LYS A 17 3.35 -8.06 -11.55
CA LYS A 17 3.88 -9.33 -12.07
C LYS A 17 5.16 -9.65 -11.33
N PHE A 18 5.22 -10.82 -10.73
CA PHE A 18 6.39 -11.31 -10.03
C PHE A 18 6.37 -12.83 -9.97
N ASP A 19 7.56 -13.41 -9.79
CA ASP A 19 7.74 -14.81 -9.41
C ASP A 19 8.71 -14.84 -8.24
N ASN A 20 8.21 -15.29 -7.10
CA ASN A 20 9.02 -15.47 -5.90
C ASN A 20 9.29 -16.93 -5.56
N TYR A 21 8.87 -17.88 -6.42
CA TYR A 21 9.03 -19.33 -6.25
C TYR A 21 8.76 -19.80 -4.82
N GLU A 22 7.50 -19.69 -4.38
CA GLU A 22 7.07 -20.04 -3.02
C GLU A 22 7.89 -19.33 -1.92
N GLY A 23 8.33 -18.10 -2.20
CA GLY A 23 9.15 -17.30 -1.29
C GLY A 23 10.66 -17.54 -1.37
N ARG A 24 11.13 -18.55 -2.13
CA ARG A 24 12.57 -18.88 -2.27
C ARG A 24 13.36 -17.78 -2.97
N TRP A 25 12.71 -16.98 -3.80
CA TRP A 25 13.33 -15.94 -4.62
C TRP A 25 12.86 -14.53 -4.25
N GLY A 26 12.11 -14.39 -3.18
CA GLY A 26 11.62 -13.11 -2.69
C GLY A 26 10.60 -13.30 -1.58
N LYS A 27 10.80 -12.64 -0.45
CA LYS A 27 9.84 -12.70 0.66
C LYS A 27 8.58 -11.93 0.30
N GLN A 28 7.43 -12.61 0.28
CA GLN A 28 6.13 -12.01 -0.06
C GLN A 28 5.79 -10.85 0.89
N GLU A 29 6.19 -10.95 2.16
CA GLU A 29 5.94 -9.95 3.19
C GLU A 29 6.54 -8.59 2.80
N ARG A 30 7.69 -8.58 2.11
CA ARG A 30 8.34 -7.33 1.65
C ARG A 30 7.54 -6.64 0.55
N LEU A 31 6.89 -7.42 -0.33
CA LEU A 31 5.97 -6.87 -1.32
C LEU A 31 4.69 -6.37 -0.65
N ASN A 32 4.17 -7.10 0.33
CA ASN A 32 3.00 -6.69 1.08
C ASN A 32 3.24 -5.38 1.85
N GLU A 33 4.40 -5.22 2.52
CA GLU A 33 4.81 -3.97 3.17
C GLU A 33 4.84 -2.79 2.18
N PHE A 34 5.40 -3.01 0.99
CA PHE A 34 5.43 -1.99 -0.07
C PHE A 34 4.00 -1.60 -0.52
N LEU A 35 3.14 -2.58 -0.75
CA LEU A 35 1.75 -2.35 -1.15
C LEU A 35 0.96 -1.62 -0.05
N GLN A 36 1.18 -1.96 1.21
CA GLN A 36 0.57 -1.26 2.34
C GLN A 36 1.00 0.21 2.38
N ALA A 37 2.31 0.50 2.28
CA ALA A 37 2.81 1.87 2.23
C ALA A 37 2.25 2.66 1.04
N TYR A 38 2.20 2.02 -0.14
CA TYR A 38 1.61 2.62 -1.34
C TYR A 38 0.12 2.94 -1.13
N ALA A 39 -0.66 2.01 -0.55
CA ALA A 39 -2.07 2.23 -0.29
C ALA A 39 -2.32 3.37 0.70
N ILE A 40 -1.47 3.53 1.71
CA ILE A 40 -1.51 4.65 2.65
C ILE A 40 -1.33 5.98 1.91
N GLU A 41 -0.28 6.09 1.09
CA GLU A 41 0.01 7.32 0.36
C GLU A 41 -1.02 7.64 -0.72
N ALA A 42 -1.48 6.63 -1.47
CA ALA A 42 -2.56 6.79 -2.44
C ALA A 42 -3.85 7.31 -1.77
N THR A 43 -4.18 6.76 -0.59
CA THR A 43 -5.34 7.22 0.21
C THR A 43 -5.18 8.68 0.64
N LYS A 44 -4.00 9.07 1.15
CA LYS A 44 -3.73 10.46 1.54
C LYS A 44 -3.81 11.44 0.38
N ILE A 45 -3.27 11.07 -0.79
CA ILE A 45 -3.33 11.90 -2.00
C ILE A 45 -4.79 12.14 -2.39
N GLU A 46 -5.60 11.09 -2.42
CA GLU A 46 -7.01 11.19 -2.80
C GLU A 46 -7.85 11.96 -1.77
N ALA A 47 -7.62 11.73 -0.48
CA ALA A 47 -8.25 12.48 0.59
C ALA A 47 -7.92 13.98 0.50
N ARG A 48 -6.64 14.31 0.30
CA ARG A 48 -6.19 15.70 0.13
C ARG A 48 -6.87 16.38 -1.06
N ARG A 49 -7.02 15.68 -2.19
CA ARG A 49 -7.73 16.22 -3.38
C ARG A 49 -9.19 16.58 -3.09
N LYS A 50 -9.82 15.86 -2.15
CA LYS A 50 -11.21 16.09 -1.72
C LYS A 50 -11.34 17.02 -0.51
N GLY A 51 -10.23 17.55 0.01
CA GLY A 51 -10.24 18.37 1.23
C GLY A 51 -10.50 17.58 2.52
N TYR A 52 -10.29 16.27 2.49
CA TYR A 52 -10.46 15.39 3.65
C TYR A 52 -9.15 15.26 4.43
N SER A 53 -9.24 15.00 5.73
CA SER A 53 -8.07 14.64 6.55
C SER A 53 -7.98 13.13 6.75
N VAL A 54 -6.77 12.59 6.92
CA VAL A 54 -6.54 11.16 7.17
C VAL A 54 -5.75 10.99 8.45
N PHE A 55 -6.16 10.04 9.30
CA PHE A 55 -5.42 9.60 10.49
C PHE A 55 -4.95 8.16 10.31
N GLU A 56 -3.70 7.90 10.65
CA GLU A 56 -3.09 6.57 10.62
C GLU A 56 -3.03 5.98 12.02
N HIS A 57 -3.43 4.72 12.15
CA HIS A 57 -3.32 3.96 13.39
C HIS A 57 -2.62 2.62 13.10
N PRO A 58 -1.31 2.50 13.40
CA PRO A 58 -0.61 1.23 13.35
C PRO A 58 -1.26 0.21 14.29
N LEU A 59 -1.38 -1.03 13.85
CA LEU A 59 -1.94 -2.14 14.60
C LEU A 59 -0.83 -3.12 15.01
N ALA A 60 -1.11 -3.92 16.05
CA ALA A 60 -0.14 -4.84 16.64
C ALA A 60 0.30 -5.96 15.67
N ASP A 61 -0.51 -6.26 14.67
CA ASP A 61 -0.22 -7.24 13.62
C ASP A 61 0.60 -6.67 12.45
N GLY A 62 0.99 -5.39 12.53
CA GLY A 62 1.76 -4.70 11.50
C GLY A 62 0.91 -4.05 10.40
N SER A 63 -0.41 -4.27 10.39
CA SER A 63 -1.32 -3.55 9.50
C SER A 63 -1.52 -2.09 9.98
N VAL A 64 -2.06 -1.24 9.12
CA VAL A 64 -2.36 0.16 9.45
C VAL A 64 -3.82 0.45 9.12
N LYS A 65 -4.57 0.92 10.13
CA LYS A 65 -5.93 1.44 9.93
C LYS A 65 -5.86 2.89 9.52
N LEU A 66 -6.54 3.24 8.42
CA LEU A 66 -6.73 4.61 7.98
C LEU A 66 -8.14 5.08 8.32
N THR A 67 -8.24 6.23 8.99
CA THR A 67 -9.51 6.91 9.26
C THR A 67 -9.57 8.18 8.42
N VAL A 68 -10.44 8.21 7.41
CA VAL A 68 -10.66 9.39 6.57
C VAL A 68 -11.80 10.21 7.17
N ASN A 69 -11.52 11.46 7.55
CA ASN A 69 -12.52 12.39 8.01
C ASN A 69 -12.92 13.32 6.86
N VAL A 70 -14.17 13.14 6.43
CA VAL A 70 -14.82 13.95 5.42
C VAL A 70 -15.46 15.13 6.13
N GLY A 71 -14.84 16.31 6.07
CA GLY A 71 -15.40 17.53 6.67
C GLY A 71 -16.86 17.70 6.24
N GLY A 72 -17.76 17.81 7.22
CA GLY A 72 -19.16 17.45 7.08
C GLY A 72 -19.91 18.11 5.93
N ALA A 73 -20.76 17.31 5.28
CA ALA A 73 -22.03 17.81 4.80
C ALA A 73 -22.76 18.40 6.02
N ALA A 74 -22.94 19.73 6.00
CA ALA A 74 -23.99 20.39 6.75
C ALA A 74 -25.32 20.20 6.02
#